data_AF-A0AAW1DBE5-F1
#
_entry.id   AF-A0AAW1DBE5-F1
#
_cell.length_a   1.000
_cell.length_b   1.000
_cell.length_c   1.000
_cell.angle_alpha   90.00
_cell.angle_beta   90.00
_cell.angle_gamma   90.00
#
_symmetry.space_group_name_H-M   'P 1'
#
loop_
_entity.id
_entity.type
_entity.pdbx_description
1 polymer ?
#
loop_
_entity_poly.entity_id
_entity_poly.type
_entity_poly.pdbx_seq_one_letter_code
_entity_poly.pdbx_strand_id
1 'polypeptide(L)'
;MAVSPDPRILMQPDPNEVSPMLSNKVLPAIGAMFGILNVLCRRGAMRRPLLSGLHEHVIWTSGGFIVGMFLQNRYENYQSLRDGVIRHYIELHPEDFPAPERKKVGEIFDKWTPIR
;
A
#
# COMPACT_ATOMS: atom_id res chain seq x y z
N MET A 1 -5.53 -13.22 -19.13
CA MET A 1 -4.26 -13.87 -19.54
C MET A 1 -4.00 -14.99 -18.54
N ALA A 2 -3.67 -16.20 -18.99
CA ALA A 2 -3.22 -17.23 -18.06
C ALA A 2 -1.90 -16.73 -17.46
N VAL A 3 -1.90 -16.45 -16.16
CA VAL A 3 -0.71 -16.01 -15.42
C VAL A 3 0.41 -17.03 -15.71
N SER A 4 1.65 -16.61 -15.93
CA SER A 4 2.75 -17.57 -16.07
C SER A 4 3.01 -18.23 -14.71
N PRO A 5 3.27 -19.57 -14.63
CA PRO A 5 3.64 -20.22 -13.36
C PRO A 5 5.08 -19.90 -12.93
N ASP A 6 5.89 -19.28 -13.80
CA ASP A 6 7.27 -18.90 -13.51
C ASP A 6 7.33 -17.67 -12.59
N PRO A 7 7.99 -17.76 -11.40
CA PRO A 7 8.11 -16.63 -10.48
C PRO A 7 8.82 -15.41 -11.09
N ARG A 8 9.72 -15.60 -12.05
CA ARG A 8 10.50 -14.51 -12.67
C ARG A 8 9.64 -13.55 -13.50
N ILE A 9 8.58 -14.08 -14.10
CA ILE A 9 7.63 -13.32 -14.92
C ILE A 9 6.57 -12.69 -14.01
N LEU A 10 6.19 -13.37 -12.92
CA LEU A 10 5.15 -12.90 -12.00
C LEU A 10 5.56 -11.67 -11.18
N MET A 11 6.85 -11.49 -10.90
CA MET A 11 7.38 -10.32 -10.18
C MET A 11 7.69 -9.11 -11.07
N GLN A 12 7.35 -9.16 -12.35
CA GLN A 12 7.49 -8.00 -13.24
C GLN A 12 6.30 -7.06 -13.07
N PRO A 13 6.50 -5.73 -13.18
CA PRO A 13 5.40 -4.79 -13.27
C PRO A 13 4.51 -5.18 -14.46
N ASP A 14 3.20 -5.28 -14.24
CA ASP A 14 2.27 -5.60 -15.34
C ASP A 14 2.22 -4.39 -16.30
N PRO A 15 2.47 -4.57 -17.61
CA PRO A 15 2.37 -3.47 -18.57
C PRO A 15 0.98 -2.84 -18.63
N ASN A 16 -0.07 -3.54 -18.18
CA ASN A 16 -1.44 -3.03 -18.14
C ASN A 16 -1.87 -2.57 -16.73
N GLU A 17 -0.94 -2.37 -15.81
CA GLU A 17 -1.27 -1.90 -14.46
C GLU A 17 -1.85 -0.48 -14.51
N VAL A 18 -3.14 -0.36 -14.20
CA VAL A 18 -3.80 0.93 -13.99
C VAL A 18 -3.76 1.25 -12.51
N SER A 19 -2.87 2.16 -12.10
CA SER A 19 -2.82 2.58 -10.70
C SER A 19 -4.16 3.22 -10.30
N PRO A 20 -4.83 2.75 -9.24
CA PRO A 20 -6.03 3.38 -8.73
C PRO A 20 -5.75 4.84 -8.35
N MET A 21 -6.66 5.76 -8.67
CA MET A 21 -6.44 7.21 -8.43
C MET A 21 -6.09 7.57 -6.98
N LEU A 22 -6.48 6.71 -6.02
CA LEU A 22 -6.25 6.90 -4.60
C LEU A 22 -4.93 6.31 -4.10
N SER A 23 -4.35 5.30 -4.77
CA SER A 23 -3.21 4.52 -4.24
C SER A 23 -2.04 5.41 -3.81
N ASN A 24 -1.66 6.36 -4.66
CA ASN A 24 -0.49 7.22 -4.44
C ASN A 24 -0.81 8.47 -3.61
N LYS A 25 -2.05 8.58 -3.11
CA LYS A 25 -2.56 9.76 -2.40
C LYS A 25 -3.08 9.46 -0.99
N VAL A 26 -3.15 8.18 -0.60
CA VAL A 26 -3.67 7.77 0.71
C VAL A 26 -2.84 8.37 1.86
N LEU A 27 -1.52 8.19 1.87
CA LEU A 27 -0.69 8.69 2.99
C LEU A 27 -0.67 10.23 3.09
N PRO A 28 -0.53 11.00 2.00
CA PRO A 28 -0.67 12.45 2.04
C PRO A 28 -2.04 12.91 2.57
N ALA A 29 -3.13 12.25 2.14
CA ALA A 29 -4.48 12.56 2.59
C ALA A 29 -4.67 12.25 4.09
N ILE A 30 -4.15 11.12 4.57
CA ILE A 30 -4.14 10.76 5.99
C ILE A 30 -3.32 11.78 6.80
N GLY A 31 -2.14 12.19 6.31
CA GLY A 31 -1.33 13.22 6.94
C GLY A 31 -2.06 14.57 7.09
N ALA A 32 -2.76 15.00 6.03
CA ALA A 32 -3.60 16.19 6.07
C ALA A 32 -4.76 16.06 7.08
N MET A 33 -5.41 14.90 7.12
CA MET A 33 -6.50 14.60 8.07
C MET A 33 -6.02 14.67 9.52
N PHE A 34 -4.85 14.12 9.82
CA PHE A 34 -4.23 14.23 11.14
C PHE A 34 -3.89 15.68 11.51
N GLY A 35 -3.49 16.51 10.55
CA GLY A 35 -3.29 17.94 10.76
C GLY A 35 -4.55 18.66 11.23
N ILE A 36 -5.70 18.40 10.58
CA ILE A 36 -6.99 18.96 10.98
C ILE A 36 -7.42 18.41 12.35
N LEU A 37 -7.33 17.08 12.52
CA LEU A 37 -7.73 16.42 13.77
C LEU A 37 -6.92 16.94 14.96
N ASN A 38 -5.63 17.19 14.79
CA ASN A 38 -4.77 17.76 15.83
C ASN A 38 -5.32 19.12 16.32
N VAL A 39 -5.67 20.01 15.39
CA VAL A 39 -6.18 21.34 15.73
C VAL A 39 -7.55 21.24 16.42
N LEU A 40 -8.43 20.37 15.92
CA LEU A 40 -9.75 20.12 16.52
C LEU A 40 -9.63 19.58 17.96
N CYS A 41 -8.81 18.55 18.18
CA CYS A 41 -8.58 17.96 19.50
C CYS A 41 -8.01 19.00 20.48
N ARG A 42 -7.00 19.77 20.05
CA ARG A 42 -6.38 20.80 20.90
C ARG A 42 -7.36 21.92 21.26
N ARG A 43 -8.20 22.35 20.31
CA ARG A 43 -9.23 23.38 20.58
C ARG A 43 -10.35 22.88 21.47
N GLY A 44 -10.79 21.63 21.28
CA GLY A 44 -11.74 20.96 22.17
C GLY A 44 -11.21 20.86 23.60
N ALA A 45 -9.94 20.49 23.77
CA ALA A 45 -9.28 20.43 25.07
C ALA A 45 -9.21 21.80 25.76
N MET A 46 -8.96 22.88 25.01
CA MET A 46 -8.92 24.25 25.54
C MET A 46 -10.31 24.91 25.68
N ARG A 47 -11.41 24.16 25.45
CA ARG A 47 -12.80 24.68 25.45
C ARG A 47 -12.99 25.90 24.54
N ARG A 48 -12.27 25.94 23.41
CA ARG A 48 -12.40 26.97 22.39
C ARG A 48 -13.29 26.46 21.25
N PRO A 49 -14.02 27.33 20.53
CA PRO A 49 -14.80 26.94 19.36
C PRO A 49 -13.93 26.20 18.33
N LEU A 50 -14.43 25.06 17.83
CA LEU A 50 -13.67 24.09 17.04
C LEU A 50 -13.08 24.67 15.75
N LEU A 51 -13.86 25.48 15.03
CA LEU A 51 -13.47 26.07 13.74
C LEU A 51 -12.82 27.45 13.85
N SER A 52 -12.57 27.95 15.06
CA SER A 52 -11.86 29.22 15.22
C SER A 52 -10.41 29.10 14.72
N GLY A 53 -9.84 30.20 14.22
CA GLY A 53 -8.44 30.28 13.80
C GLY A 53 -8.11 29.48 12.53
N LEU A 54 -8.72 29.86 11.40
CA LEU A 54 -8.54 29.21 10.11
C LEU A 54 -7.07 29.09 9.67
N HIS A 55 -6.25 30.10 9.96
CA HIS A 55 -4.81 30.08 9.67
C HIS A 55 -4.10 28.87 10.28
N GLU A 56 -4.50 28.47 11.48
CA GLU A 56 -3.89 27.36 12.19
C GLU A 56 -4.29 26.01 11.59
N HIS A 57 -5.55 25.85 11.21
CA HIS A 57 -6.00 24.69 10.44
C HIS A 57 -5.23 24.55 9.13
N VAL A 58 -5.04 25.66 8.39
CA VAL A 58 -4.30 25.65 7.13
C VAL A 58 -2.84 25.26 7.33
N ILE A 59 -2.17 25.82 8.34
CA ILE A 59 -0.75 25.52 8.63
C ILE A 59 -0.55 24.06 9.04
N TRP A 60 -1.37 23.55 9.97
CA TRP A 60 -1.24 22.16 10.43
C TRP A 60 -1.62 21.14 9.36
N THR A 61 -2.62 21.45 8.52
CA THR A 61 -3.03 20.59 7.41
C THR A 61 -1.95 20.53 6.32
N SER A 62 -1.39 21.69 5.94
CA SER A 62 -0.33 21.74 4.92
C SER A 62 0.95 21.06 5.41
N GLY A 63 1.32 21.27 6.69
CA GLY A 63 2.42 20.57 7.33
C GLY A 63 2.22 19.04 7.34
N GLY A 64 1.03 18.59 7.74
CA GLY A 64 0.67 17.17 7.73
C GLY A 64 0.70 16.55 6.33
N PHE A 65 0.25 17.29 5.31
CA PHE A 65 0.31 16.85 3.91
C PHE A 65 1.74 16.68 3.41
N ILE A 66 2.63 17.63 3.69
CA ILE A 66 4.05 17.57 3.30
C ILE A 66 4.74 16.37 3.94
N VAL A 67 4.52 16.16 5.25
CA VAL A 67 5.05 14.99 5.97
C VAL A 67 4.50 13.70 5.37
N GLY A 68 3.20 13.65 5.06
CA GLY A 68 2.57 12.50 4.41
C GLY A 68 3.17 12.18 3.04
N MET A 69 3.49 13.18 2.22
CA MET A 69 4.20 12.99 0.94
C MET A 69 5.61 12.44 1.14
N PHE A 70 6.36 12.96 2.10
CA PHE A 70 7.70 12.45 2.40
C PHE A 70 7.67 10.98 2.84
N LEU A 71 6.72 10.63 3.71
CA LEU A 71 6.52 9.24 4.17
C LEU A 71 6.09 8.32 3.02
N GLN A 72 5.21 8.78 2.12
CA GLN A 72 4.82 8.03 0.93
C GLN A 72 6.05 7.66 0.08
N ASN A 73 6.86 8.66 -0.28
CA ASN A 73 8.07 8.43 -1.08
C ASN A 73 9.05 7.47 -0.38
N ARG A 74 9.21 7.63 0.94
CA ARG A 74 10.09 6.76 1.72
C ARG A 74 9.59 5.32 1.79
N TYR A 75 8.28 5.14 1.87
CA TYR A 75 7.61 3.85 1.86
C TYR A 75 7.75 3.17 0.50
N GLU A 76 7.42 3.87 -0.59
CA GLU A 76 7.55 3.35 -1.97
C GLU A 76 8.98 2.92 -2.29
N ASN A 77 9.97 3.76 -1.94
CA ASN A 77 11.39 3.42 -2.11
C ASN A 77 11.77 2.15 -1.34
N TYR A 78 11.26 1.98 -0.12
CA TYR A 78 11.54 0.79 0.68
C TYR A 78 10.93 -0.47 0.07
N GLN A 79 9.68 -0.40 -0.39
CA GLN A 79 9.02 -1.54 -1.04
C GLN A 79 9.72 -1.90 -2.35
N SER A 80 10.06 -0.90 -3.17
CA SER A 80 10.78 -1.10 -4.43
C SER A 80 12.13 -1.78 -4.22
N LEU A 81 12.90 -1.35 -3.20
CA LEU A 81 14.16 -2.01 -2.84
C LEU A 81 13.96 -3.45 -2.38
N ARG A 82 12.96 -3.69 -1.51
CA ARG A 82 12.66 -5.04 -1.01
C ARG A 82 12.30 -5.98 -2.15
N ASP A 83 11.43 -5.55 -3.03
CA ASP A 83 10.96 -6.35 -4.16
C ASP A 83 12.10 -6.58 -5.18
N GLY A 84 12.97 -5.59 -5.38
CA GLY A 84 14.20 -5.73 -6.17
C GLY A 84 15.16 -6.78 -5.61
N VAL A 85 15.36 -6.82 -4.29
CA VAL A 85 16.21 -7.83 -3.63
C VAL A 85 15.63 -9.23 -3.78
N ILE A 86 14.32 -9.39 -3.57
CA ILE A 86 13.64 -10.68 -3.70
C ILE A 86 13.75 -11.20 -5.13
N ARG A 87 13.52 -10.34 -6.12
CA ARG A 87 13.65 -10.68 -7.53
C ARG A 87 15.07 -11.14 -7.85
N HIS A 88 16.07 -10.40 -7.41
CA HIS A 88 17.47 -10.74 -7.62
C HIS A 88 17.83 -12.11 -7.02
N TYR A 89 17.30 -12.42 -5.84
CA TYR A 89 17.51 -13.72 -5.19
C TYR A 89 16.93 -14.89 -6.01
N ILE A 90 15.72 -14.74 -6.56
CA ILE A 90 15.08 -15.76 -7.40
C ILE A 90 15.81 -15.94 -8.73
N GLU A 91 16.43 -14.89 -9.27
CA GLU A 91 17.26 -14.97 -10.46
C GLU A 91 18.55 -15.76 -10.19
N LEU A 92 19.18 -15.59 -9.01
CA LEU A 92 20.36 -16.33 -8.59
C LEU A 92 20.10 -17.81 -8.31
N HIS A 93 18.96 -18.12 -7.68
CA HIS A 93 18.64 -19.47 -7.19
C HIS A 93 17.34 -20.04 -7.81
N PRO A 94 17.29 -20.31 -9.13
CA PRO A 94 16.12 -20.92 -9.75
C PRO A 94 15.77 -22.31 -9.20
N GLU A 95 16.75 -23.04 -8.68
CA GLU A 95 16.60 -24.39 -8.13
C GLU A 95 15.67 -24.44 -6.91
N ASP A 96 15.65 -23.37 -6.11
CA ASP A 96 14.82 -23.27 -4.91
C ASP A 96 13.35 -22.95 -5.26
N PHE A 97 13.10 -22.43 -6.47
CA PHE A 97 11.79 -21.98 -6.92
C PHE A 97 11.34 -22.70 -8.20
N PRO A 98 11.15 -24.03 -8.18
CA PRO A 98 10.62 -24.75 -9.33
C PRO A 98 9.19 -24.29 -9.64
N ALA A 99 8.89 -24.07 -10.92
CA ALA A 99 7.55 -23.69 -11.36
C ALA A 99 6.56 -24.84 -11.07
N PRO A 100 5.52 -24.63 -10.24
CA PRO A 100 4.60 -25.70 -9.89
C PRO A 100 3.68 -26.04 -11.09
N GLU A 101 3.34 -27.32 -11.21
CA GLU A 101 2.34 -27.76 -12.17
C GLU A 101 0.96 -27.22 -11.79
N ARG A 102 0.32 -26.50 -12.72
CA ARG A 102 -1.02 -25.94 -12.49
C ARG A 102 -2.09 -26.99 -12.73
N LYS A 103 -2.66 -27.52 -11.65
CA LYS A 103 -3.84 -28.39 -11.68
C LYS A 103 -5.11 -27.59 -11.83
N LYS A 104 -6.07 -28.09 -12.59
CA LYS A 104 -7.40 -27.47 -12.71
C LYS A 104 -8.21 -27.74 -11.45
N VAL A 105 -9.16 -26.85 -11.12
CA VAL A 105 -10.05 -27.07 -9.96
C VAL A 105 -10.80 -28.40 -10.06
N GLY A 106 -11.15 -28.85 -11.27
CA GLY A 106 -11.78 -30.15 -11.49
C GLY A 106 -10.88 -31.38 -11.22
N GLU A 107 -9.57 -31.18 -11.06
CA GLU A 107 -8.60 -32.23 -10.70
C GLU A 107 -8.30 -32.23 -9.19
N ILE A 108 -8.79 -31.23 -8.44
CA ILE A 108 -8.60 -31.07 -7.00
C ILE A 108 -9.83 -31.63 -6.28
N PHE A 109 -9.69 -32.83 -5.69
CA PHE A 109 -10.77 -33.50 -4.97
C PHE A 109 -10.59 -33.39 -3.45
N ASP A 110 -10.77 -32.17 -2.93
CA ASP A 110 -10.71 -31.92 -1.49
C ASP A 110 -11.98 -32.40 -0.79
N LYS A 111 -11.84 -32.82 0.47
CA LYS A 111 -12.96 -33.24 1.31
C LYS A 111 -13.84 -32.03 1.65
N TRP A 112 -15.06 -32.00 1.11
CA TRP A 112 -16.06 -31.00 1.49
C TRP A 112 -16.62 -31.27 2.89
N THR A 113 -16.51 -30.29 3.79
CA THR A 113 -17.11 -30.36 5.13
C THR A 113 -18.26 -29.35 5.21
N PRO A 114 -19.53 -29.80 5.25
CA PRO A 114 -20.66 -28.88 5.33
C PRO A 114 -20.69 -28.15 6.67
N ILE A 115 -21.03 -26.86 6.63
CA ILE A 115 -21.46 -26.11 7.81
C ILE A 115 -22.93 -26.45 8.04
N ARG A 116 -23.22 -27.11 9.17
CA ARG A 116 -24.57 -27.52 9.58
C ARG A 116 -25.04 -26.69 10.75
#